data_AF-A0A497YP66-F1
#
_entry.id   AF-A0A497YP66-F1
#
_cell.length_a   1.000
_cell.length_b   1.000
_cell.length_c   1.000
_cell.angle_alpha   90.00
_cell.angle_beta   90.00
_cell.angle_gamma   90.00
#
_symmetry.space_group_name_H-M   'P 1'
#
loop_
_entity.id
_entity.type
_entity.pdbx_description
1 polymer ?
#
loop_
_entity_poly.entity_id
_entity_poly.type
_entity_poly.pdbx_seq_one_letter_code
_entity_poly.pdbx_strand_id
1 'polypeptide(L)'
;MKTYWLLGIVLLIDITLLLVDDYFPGTLSSLGIPEWSLYALLGVLVLVSLLTHNPELEKRFRLHALLLLSAYPMLVMILLTIFGGNSESGLSITSPFLWILWGIILWLGWRDYQKEKEQDEQTLE
;
A
#
# COMPACT_ATOMS: atom_id res chain seq x y z
N MET A 1 10.27 14.75 8.42
CA MET A 1 10.30 14.48 6.96
C MET A 1 11.10 13.23 6.59
N LYS A 2 12.39 13.10 6.94
CA LYS A 2 13.22 11.92 6.55
C LYS A 2 12.63 10.56 6.99
N THR A 3 12.07 10.48 8.21
CA THR A 3 11.54 9.22 8.75
C THR A 3 10.34 8.68 7.97
N TYR A 4 9.37 9.52 7.59
CA TYR A 4 8.20 9.08 6.82
C TYR A 4 8.56 8.57 5.43
N TRP A 5 9.56 9.19 4.80
CA TRP A 5 10.04 8.73 3.50
C TRP A 5 10.73 7.38 3.60
N LEU A 6 11.55 7.17 4.65
CA LEU A 6 12.15 5.87 4.94
C LEU A 6 11.08 4.81 5.22
N LEU A 7 10.08 5.12 6.06
CA LEU A 7 8.97 4.21 6.34
C LEU A 7 8.22 3.84 5.05
N GLY A 8 7.95 4.80 4.17
CA GLY A 8 7.31 4.56 2.89
C GLY A 8 8.13 3.65 1.98
N ILE A 9 9.45 3.87 1.87
CA ILE A 9 10.32 3.00 1.06
C ILE A 9 10.37 1.58 1.62
N VAL A 10 10.56 1.45 2.93
CA VAL A 10 10.60 0.13 3.58
C VAL A 10 9.26 -0.59 3.37
N LEU A 11 8.14 0.11 3.51
CA LEU A 11 6.80 -0.44 3.23
C LEU A 11 6.64 -0.90 1.79
N LEU A 12 7.09 -0.12 0.81
CA LEU A 12 7.01 -0.51 -0.60
C LEU A 12 7.85 -1.75 -0.89
N ILE A 13 9.07 -1.82 -0.35
CA ILE A 13 9.94 -3.00 -0.49
C ILE A 13 9.27 -4.22 0.15
N ASP A 14 8.74 -4.08 1.36
CA ASP A 14 8.08 -5.15 2.11
C ASP A 14 6.87 -5.70 1.34
N ILE A 15 5.99 -4.81 0.85
CA ILE A 15 4.85 -5.18 0.00
C ILE A 15 5.33 -5.88 -1.29
N THR A 16 6.36 -5.36 -1.96
CA THR A 16 6.89 -6.00 -3.18
C THR A 16 7.41 -7.40 -2.90
N LEU A 17 8.15 -7.60 -1.81
CA LEU A 17 8.65 -8.92 -1.44
C LEU A 17 7.52 -9.91 -1.15
N LEU A 18 6.48 -9.48 -0.44
CA LEU A 18 5.29 -10.28 -0.20
C LEU A 18 4.56 -10.65 -1.50
N LEU A 19 4.40 -9.69 -2.42
CA LEU A 19 3.79 -9.95 -3.73
C LEU A 19 4.62 -10.90 -4.59
N VAL A 20 5.95 -10.75 -4.56
CA VAL A 20 6.87 -11.64 -5.28
C VAL A 20 6.75 -13.07 -4.77
N ASP A 21 6.70 -13.27 -3.45
CA ASP A 21 6.52 -14.61 -2.89
C ASP A 21 5.14 -15.18 -3.21
N ASP A 22 4.08 -14.37 -3.16
CA ASP A 22 2.72 -14.78 -3.53
C ASP A 22 2.61 -15.22 -5.00
N TYR A 23 3.34 -14.57 -5.90
CA TYR A 23 3.33 -14.90 -7.34
C TYR A 23 4.35 -15.98 -7.74
N PHE A 24 5.41 -16.13 -6.95
CA PHE A 24 6.51 -17.08 -7.15
C PHE A 24 6.85 -17.74 -5.81
N PRO A 25 6.02 -18.71 -5.35
CA PRO A 25 6.15 -19.29 -4.02
C PRO A 25 7.51 -19.94 -3.79
N GLY A 26 8.07 -19.70 -2.61
CA GLY A 26 9.39 -20.18 -2.22
C GLY A 26 10.54 -19.25 -2.58
N THR A 27 10.27 -18.08 -3.18
CA THR A 27 11.30 -17.08 -3.48
C THR A 27 11.94 -16.55 -2.19
N LEU A 28 11.14 -16.17 -1.18
CA LEU A 28 11.68 -15.70 0.10
C LEU A 28 12.43 -16.79 0.85
N SER A 29 11.89 -18.00 0.84
CA SER A 29 12.54 -19.18 1.44
C SER A 29 13.90 -19.45 0.80
N SER A 30 14.04 -19.29 -0.52
CA SER A 30 15.32 -19.45 -1.24
C SER A 30 16.36 -18.40 -0.86
N LEU A 31 15.91 -17.21 -0.43
CA LEU A 31 16.76 -16.13 0.07
C LEU A 31 17.06 -16.27 1.58
N GLY A 32 16.52 -17.30 2.24
CA GLY A 32 16.65 -17.50 3.68
C GLY A 32 15.82 -16.51 4.51
N ILE A 33 14.85 -15.83 3.90
CA ILE A 33 13.97 -14.86 4.56
C ILE A 33 12.68 -15.57 4.95
N PRO A 34 12.33 -15.65 6.24
CA PRO A 34 11.07 -16.24 6.64
C PRO A 34 9.92 -15.28 6.38
N GLU A 35 8.86 -15.73 5.72
CA GLU A 35 7.70 -14.92 5.31
C GLU A 35 7.05 -14.17 6.50
N TRP A 36 6.94 -14.81 7.66
CA TRP A 36 6.39 -14.19 8.88
C TRP A 36 7.14 -12.93 9.31
N SER A 37 8.42 -12.79 8.95
CA SER A 37 9.20 -11.61 9.29
C SER A 37 8.76 -10.36 8.52
N LEU A 38 8.28 -10.53 7.28
CA LEU A 38 7.71 -9.45 6.48
C LEU A 38 6.35 -9.04 7.05
N TYR A 39 5.49 -9.99 7.43
CA TYR A 39 4.24 -9.65 8.13
C TYR A 39 4.48 -8.96 9.47
N ALA A 40 5.50 -9.39 10.22
CA ALA A 40 5.91 -8.73 11.46
C ALA A 40 6.43 -7.31 11.18
N LEU A 41 7.22 -7.12 10.12
CA LEU A 41 7.72 -5.82 9.69
C LEU A 41 6.56 -4.88 9.31
N LEU A 42 5.59 -5.37 8.52
CA LEU A 42 4.37 -4.65 8.18
C LEU A 42 3.63 -4.18 9.45
N GLY A 43 3.46 -5.06 10.43
CA GLY A 43 2.86 -4.74 11.72
C GLY A 43 3.61 -3.65 12.48
N VAL A 44 4.94 -3.73 12.53
CA VAL A 44 5.80 -2.70 13.15
C VAL A 44 5.70 -1.37 12.42
N LEU A 45 5.69 -1.37 11.08
CA LEU A 45 5.54 -0.15 10.28
C LEU A 45 4.21 0.55 10.56
N VAL A 46 3.11 -0.21 10.64
CA VAL A 46 1.80 0.33 11.01
C VAL A 46 1.83 0.91 12.43
N LEU A 47 2.39 0.19 13.40
CA LEU A 47 2.50 0.68 14.79
C LEU A 47 3.33 1.97 14.86
N VAL A 48 4.49 2.02 14.21
CA VAL A 48 5.35 3.22 14.18
C VAL A 48 4.63 4.38 13.50
N SER A 49 3.89 4.11 12.41
CA SER A 49 3.09 5.12 11.72
C SER A 49 1.99 5.69 12.62
N LEU A 50 1.33 4.85 13.43
CA LEU A 50 0.30 5.28 14.39
C LEU A 50 0.91 6.07 15.56
N LEU A 51 2.02 5.60 16.13
CA LEU A 51 2.70 6.28 17.24
C LEU A 51 3.32 7.62 16.82
N THR A 52 3.80 7.70 15.58
CA THR A 52 4.42 8.90 15.01
C THR A 52 3.42 9.68 14.17
N HIS A 53 2.12 9.59 14.46
CA HIS A 53 1.11 10.25 13.66
C HIS A 53 1.28 11.78 13.72
N ASN A 54 1.38 12.43 12.56
CA ASN A 54 1.49 13.90 12.44
C ASN A 54 0.40 14.41 11.47
N PRO A 55 -0.66 15.06 11.98
CA PRO A 55 -1.84 15.40 11.17
C PRO A 55 -1.55 16.41 10.05
N GLU A 56 -0.59 17.32 10.26
CA GLU A 56 -0.19 18.29 9.23
C GLU A 56 0.49 17.64 8.02
N LEU A 57 1.34 16.65 8.26
CA LEU A 57 2.03 15.90 7.20
C LEU A 57 1.07 14.93 6.52
N GLU A 58 0.17 14.33 7.29
CA GLU A 58 -0.88 13.48 6.74
C GLU A 58 -1.75 14.27 5.77
N LYS A 59 -2.36 15.41 6.16
CA LYS A 59 -3.21 16.22 5.28
C LYS A 59 -2.51 16.58 3.97
N ARG A 60 -1.23 16.98 4.05
CA ARG A 60 -0.43 17.38 2.87
C ARG A 60 -0.12 16.23 1.92
N PHE A 61 0.17 15.03 2.45
CA PHE A 61 0.63 13.90 1.65
C PHE A 61 -0.44 12.82 1.44
N ARG A 62 -1.64 12.95 2.03
CA ARG A 62 -2.67 11.89 2.05
C ARG A 62 -3.01 11.37 0.67
N LEU A 63 -3.30 12.26 -0.28
CA LEU A 63 -3.67 11.87 -1.65
C LEU A 63 -2.50 11.21 -2.38
N HIS A 64 -1.29 11.76 -2.25
CA HIS A 64 -0.10 11.22 -2.87
C HIS A 64 0.23 9.84 -2.30
N ALA A 65 0.12 9.67 -0.97
CA ALA A 65 0.32 8.40 -0.29
C ALA A 65 -0.75 7.37 -0.67
N LEU A 66 -2.02 7.77 -0.75
CA LEU A 66 -3.10 6.90 -1.18
C LEU A 66 -2.91 6.44 -2.63
N LEU A 67 -2.64 7.38 -3.54
CA LEU A 67 -2.39 7.06 -4.95
C LEU A 67 -1.17 6.16 -5.10
N LEU A 68 -0.07 6.46 -4.40
CA LEU A 68 1.13 5.65 -4.44
C LEU A 68 0.88 4.24 -3.90
N LEU A 69 0.28 4.11 -2.72
CA LEU A 69 0.04 2.83 -2.06
C LEU A 69 -1.04 1.99 -2.77
N SER A 70 -1.92 2.63 -3.55
CA SER A 70 -2.95 1.97 -4.33
C SER A 70 -2.46 1.57 -5.73
N ALA A 71 -1.76 2.46 -6.43
CA ALA A 71 -1.32 2.24 -7.80
C ALA A 71 -0.03 1.41 -7.89
N TYR A 72 0.88 1.54 -6.90
CA TYR A 72 2.15 0.82 -6.93
C TYR A 72 1.98 -0.70 -6.84
N PRO A 73 1.24 -1.27 -5.86
CA PRO A 73 1.03 -2.71 -5.81
C PRO A 73 0.33 -3.23 -7.07
N MET A 74 -0.61 -2.46 -7.63
CA MET A 74 -1.26 -2.75 -8.91
C MET A 74 -0.23 -2.91 -10.04
N LEU A 75 0.69 -1.95 -10.19
CA LEU A 75 1.75 -2.04 -11.20
C LEU A 75 2.67 -3.25 -10.96
N VAL A 76 3.03 -3.53 -9.71
CA VAL A 76 3.85 -4.70 -9.35
C VAL A 76 3.11 -5.98 -9.75
N MET A 77 1.84 -6.15 -9.40
CA MET A 77 1.05 -7.31 -9.79
C MET A 77 0.98 -7.47 -11.31
N ILE A 78 0.86 -6.37 -12.07
CA ILE A 78 0.81 -6.42 -13.55
C ILE A 78 2.13 -6.97 -14.08
N LEU A 79 3.25 -6.46 -13.56
CA LEU A 79 4.58 -6.92 -13.95
C LEU A 79 4.77 -8.40 -13.60
N LEU A 80 4.40 -8.82 -12.40
CA LEU A 80 4.53 -10.20 -11.96
C LEU A 80 3.68 -11.16 -12.82
N THR A 81 2.46 -10.77 -13.19
CA THR A 81 1.62 -11.52 -14.14
C THR A 81 2.28 -11.62 -15.52
N ILE A 82 2.86 -10.52 -16.04
CA ILE A 82 3.56 -10.52 -17.35
C ILE A 82 4.78 -11.46 -17.32
N PHE A 83 5.48 -11.54 -16.18
CA PHE A 83 6.59 -12.47 -16.00
C PHE A 83 6.15 -13.95 -15.82
N GLY A 84 4.85 -14.23 -15.90
CA GLY A 84 4.30 -15.58 -15.82
C GLY A 84 4.04 -16.06 -14.39
N GLY A 85 4.11 -15.16 -13.40
CA GLY A 85 3.73 -15.46 -12.03
C GLY A 85 2.22 -15.63 -11.90
N ASN A 86 1.79 -16.58 -11.06
CA ASN A 86 0.40 -16.79 -10.70
C ASN A 86 0.28 -16.64 -9.18
N SER A 87 -0.60 -15.76 -8.73
CA SER A 87 -0.88 -15.55 -7.30
C SER A 87 -1.40 -16.85 -6.66
N GLU A 88 -0.72 -17.32 -5.62
CA GLU A 88 -1.12 -18.48 -4.81
C GLU A 88 -2.35 -18.16 -3.95
N SER A 89 -2.39 -16.96 -3.35
CA SER A 89 -3.53 -16.51 -2.53
C SER A 89 -4.79 -16.16 -3.33
N GLY A 90 -4.71 -16.09 -4.66
CA GLY A 90 -5.80 -15.66 -5.53
C GLY A 90 -5.98 -14.13 -5.58
N LEU A 91 -5.05 -13.36 -5.00
CA LEU A 91 -4.93 -11.91 -5.18
C LEU A 91 -4.22 -11.61 -6.50
N SER A 92 -4.94 -11.85 -7.60
CA SER A 92 -4.51 -11.52 -8.95
C SER A 92 -5.37 -10.41 -9.55
N ILE A 93 -4.86 -9.73 -10.58
CA ILE A 93 -5.59 -8.74 -11.39
C ILE A 93 -6.83 -9.36 -12.06
N THR A 94 -6.83 -10.68 -12.25
CA THR A 94 -8.00 -11.41 -12.76
C THR A 94 -9.07 -11.65 -11.70
N SER A 95 -8.76 -11.43 -10.42
CA SER A 95 -9.67 -11.67 -9.31
C SER A 95 -10.64 -10.51 -9.12
N PRO A 96 -11.96 -10.75 -9.11
CA PRO A 96 -12.94 -9.69 -8.88
C PRO A 96 -12.83 -9.08 -7.46
N PHE A 97 -12.33 -9.85 -6.49
CA PHE A 97 -12.11 -9.39 -5.12
C PHE A 97 -11.15 -8.20 -5.05
N LEU A 98 -10.07 -8.25 -5.85
CA LEU A 98 -9.07 -7.18 -5.91
C LEU A 98 -9.69 -5.86 -6.38
N TRP A 99 -10.51 -5.91 -7.43
CA TRP A 99 -11.17 -4.73 -7.98
C TRP A 99 -12.20 -4.13 -7.04
N ILE A 100 -12.94 -4.96 -6.30
CA ILE A 100 -13.89 -4.50 -5.28
C ILE A 100 -13.13 -3.77 -4.17
N LEU A 101 -12.07 -4.38 -3.63
CA LEU A 101 -11.29 -3.78 -2.56
C LEU A 101 -10.63 -2.47 -3.01
N TRP A 102 -10.04 -2.48 -4.20
CA TRP A 102 -9.42 -1.30 -4.81
C TRP A 102 -10.43 -0.16 -5.03
N GLY A 103 -11.62 -0.48 -5.55
CA GLY A 103 -12.71 0.47 -5.72
C GLY A 103 -13.16 1.10 -4.41
N ILE A 104 -13.26 0.30 -3.33
CA ILE A 104 -13.59 0.81 -1.99
C ILE A 104 -12.52 1.78 -1.47
N ILE A 105 -11.24 1.44 -1.62
CA ILE A 105 -10.12 2.29 -1.19
C ILE A 105 -10.15 3.63 -1.92
N LEU A 106 -10.33 3.61 -3.25
CA LEU A 106 -10.43 4.83 -4.05
C LEU A 106 -11.68 5.64 -3.69
N TRP A 107 -12.81 4.99 -3.46
CA TRP A 107 -14.05 5.66 -3.06
C TRP A 107 -13.91 6.37 -1.72
N LEU A 108 -13.32 5.72 -0.72
CA LEU A 108 -13.04 6.32 0.59
C LEU A 108 -12.11 7.51 0.45
N GLY A 109 -11.02 7.37 -0.31
CA GLY A 109 -10.09 8.46 -0.57
C GLY A 109 -10.73 9.65 -1.29
N TRP A 110 -11.58 9.39 -2.28
CA TRP A 110 -12.34 10.43 -2.98
C TRP A 110 -13.32 11.15 -2.06
N ARG A 111 -14.03 10.40 -1.21
CA ARG A 111 -14.96 10.97 -0.23
C ARG A 111 -14.24 11.88 0.76
N ASP A 112 -13.09 11.45 1.24
CA ASP A 112 -12.31 12.22 2.21
C ASP A 112 -11.65 13.45 1.57
N TYR A 113 -11.32 13.39 0.27
CA TYR A 113 -10.90 14.55 -0.52
C TYR A 113 -12.00 15.60 -0.66
N GLN A 114 -13.24 15.18 -0.98
CA GLN A 114 -14.38 16.10 -1.10
C GLN A 114 -14.66 16.83 0.22
N LYS A 115 -14.63 16.11 1.35
CA LYS A 115 -14.83 16.70 2.68
C LYS A 115 -13.80 17.78 3.03
N GLU A 116 -12.54 17.57 2.66
CA GLU A 116 -11.51 18.59 2.89
C GLU A 116 -11.72 19.83 2.04
N LYS A 117 -12.16 19.65 0.79
CA LYS A 117 -12.45 20.77 -0.10
C LYS A 117 -13.61 21.63 0.44
N GLU A 118 -14.68 21.00 0.92
CA GLU A 118 -15.82 21.69 1.53
C GLU A 118 -15.44 22.45 2.81
N GLN A 119 -14.54 21.90 3.63
CA GLN A 119 -14.04 22.58 4.84
C GLN A 119 -13.13 23.77 4.53
N ASP A 120 -12.26 23.64 3.52
CA ASP A 120 -11.37 24.74 3.13
C ASP A 120 -12.18 25.91 2.50
N GLU A 121 -13.27 25.63 1.78
CA GLU A 121 -14.19 26.66 1.25
C GLU A 121 -14.95 27.42 2.37
N GLN A 122 -15.40 26.74 3.43
CA GLN A 122 -16.10 27.37 4.57
C GLN A 122 -15.21 28.24 5.47
N THR A 123 -13.89 28.01 5.48
CA THR A 123 -12.94 28.86 6.24
C THR A 123 -12.55 30.17 5.53
N LEU A 124 -12.95 30.32 4.26
CA LEU A 124 -12.65 31.50 3.44
C LEU A 124 -13.83 32.48 3.29
N GLU A 125 -15.03 32.11 3.74
CA GLU A 125 -16.22 32.98 3.86
C GLU A 125 -16.33 33.64 5.24
#